data_AF-A0A452Y6V8-F1
#
_entry.id   AF-A0A452Y6V8-F1
#
_cell.length_a   1.000
_cell.length_b   1.000
_cell.length_c   1.000
_cell.angle_alpha   90.00
_cell.angle_beta   90.00
_cell.angle_gamma   90.00
#
_symmetry.space_group_name_H-M   'P 1'
#
loop_
_entity.id
_entity.type
_entity.pdbx_description
1 polymer ?
#
loop_
_entity_poly.entity_id
_entity_poly.type
_entity_poly.pdbx_seq_one_letter_code
_entity_poly.pdbx_strand_id
1 'polypeptide(L)'
;MVVLAKGELEQIALPAVHKTAPPLADVPEVDLAVAGRGSEGRAAAARAVAAACEEHGFFKVTGHGVPAELLARVENAAAAFFALSQRDKEAAMSAATPGSPFGYATPGSPFGYASKRIGNNGDLGWVEYLLLGVTAATGGPLSVPEGVVPSASLCSFR
;
A
#
# COMPACT_ATOMS: atom_id res chain seq x y z
N MET A 1 38.61 15.16 24.68
CA MET A 1 38.55 13.78 24.16
C MET A 1 37.10 13.34 24.21
N VAL A 2 36.37 13.51 23.10
CA VAL A 2 34.96 13.10 23.01
C VAL A 2 34.93 11.80 22.23
N VAL A 3 34.68 10.71 22.93
CA VAL A 3 34.38 9.42 22.29
C VAL A 3 32.90 9.49 21.92
N LEU A 4 32.63 9.74 20.64
CA LEU A 4 31.30 9.52 20.07
C LEU A 4 31.06 8.01 20.12
N ALA A 5 30.17 7.59 21.01
CA ALA A 5 29.66 6.22 21.00
C ALA A 5 29.15 5.93 19.59
N LYS A 6 29.72 4.89 18.98
CA LYS A 6 29.31 4.34 17.69
C LYS A 6 27.83 3.98 17.82
N GLY A 7 26.96 4.85 17.31
CA GLY A 7 25.54 4.55 17.19
C GLY A 7 25.43 3.20 16.53
N GLU A 8 24.64 2.29 17.11
CA GLU A 8 24.27 1.05 16.45
C GLU A 8 23.69 1.46 15.09
N LEU A 9 24.46 1.24 14.04
CA LEU A 9 24.01 1.54 12.69
C LEU A 9 22.78 0.68 12.48
N GLU A 10 21.64 1.32 12.16
CA GLU A 10 20.39 0.69 11.77
C GLU A 10 20.67 -0.31 10.63
N GLN A 11 21.00 -1.55 10.98
CA GLN A 11 21.51 -2.52 10.04
C GLN A 11 20.33 -3.30 9.47
N ILE A 12 19.89 -2.90 8.27
CA ILE A 12 18.91 -3.68 7.51
C ILE A 12 19.56 -5.00 7.13
N ALA A 13 18.91 -6.11 7.48
CA ALA A 13 19.36 -7.44 7.11
C ALA A 13 19.40 -7.56 5.57
N LEU A 14 20.55 -7.93 5.02
CA LEU A 14 20.69 -8.22 3.60
C LEU A 14 20.34 -9.69 3.37
N PRO A 15 19.25 -10.01 2.65
CA PRO A 15 19.00 -11.39 2.26
C PRO A 15 20.11 -11.86 1.31
N ALA A 16 20.39 -13.16 1.32
CA ALA A 16 21.23 -13.75 0.29
C ALA A 16 20.68 -13.40 -1.09
N VAL A 17 21.56 -13.00 -2.02
CA VAL A 17 21.15 -12.68 -3.40
C VAL A 17 20.60 -13.97 -4.03
N HIS A 18 19.28 -14.04 -4.20
CA HIS A 18 18.65 -15.11 -4.94
C HIS A 18 18.91 -14.84 -6.43
N LYS A 19 19.92 -15.51 -7.00
CA LYS A 19 20.29 -15.36 -8.43
C LYS A 19 19.21 -15.85 -9.40
N THR A 20 18.29 -16.65 -8.90
CA THR A 20 17.17 -17.19 -9.66
C THR A 20 15.96 -17.26 -8.73
N ALA A 21 14.88 -16.57 -9.06
CA ALA A 21 13.62 -16.79 -8.37
C ALA A 21 13.16 -18.24 -8.64
N PRO A 22 12.65 -18.98 -7.64
CA PRO A 22 11.97 -20.23 -7.92
C PRO A 22 10.85 -19.96 -8.94
N PRO A 23 10.62 -20.89 -9.89
CA PRO A 23 9.61 -20.68 -10.90
C PRO A 23 8.24 -20.43 -10.24
N LEU A 24 7.56 -19.36 -10.65
CA LEU A 24 6.17 -19.07 -10.25
C LEU A 24 5.17 -20.17 -10.66
N ALA A 25 5.63 -21.20 -11.39
CA ALA A 25 4.85 -22.30 -11.91
C ALA A 25 4.12 -23.10 -10.82
N ASP A 26 4.58 -23.01 -9.57
CA ASP A 26 4.01 -23.76 -8.44
C ASP A 26 3.00 -22.94 -7.61
N VAL A 27 2.69 -21.69 -7.98
CA VAL A 27 1.68 -20.89 -7.27
C VAL A 27 0.28 -21.22 -7.80
N PRO A 28 -0.66 -21.71 -6.95
CA PRO A 28 -2.02 -21.95 -7.39
C PRO A 28 -2.68 -20.68 -7.95
N GLU A 29 -3.41 -20.81 -9.05
CA GLU A 29 -4.20 -19.72 -9.63
C GLU A 29 -5.70 -19.99 -9.45
N VAL A 30 -6.43 -18.97 -8.97
CA VAL A 30 -7.88 -18.98 -8.79
C VAL A 30 -8.52 -17.95 -9.71
N ASP A 31 -9.24 -18.42 -10.73
CA ASP A 31 -10.06 -17.57 -11.61
C ASP A 31 -11.42 -17.26 -10.97
N LEU A 32 -11.60 -16.01 -10.52
CA LEU A 32 -12.85 -15.55 -9.93
C LEU A 32 -13.95 -15.27 -10.97
N ALA A 33 -13.65 -15.21 -12.26
CA ALA A 33 -14.68 -15.06 -13.29
C ALA A 33 -15.66 -16.25 -13.29
N VAL A 34 -15.21 -17.43 -12.85
CA VAL A 34 -16.04 -18.62 -12.68
C VAL A 34 -17.17 -18.39 -11.67
N ALA A 35 -16.95 -17.55 -10.64
CA ALA A 35 -17.96 -17.26 -9.64
C ALA A 35 -19.18 -16.48 -10.18
N GLY A 36 -19.04 -15.86 -11.36
CA GLY A 36 -20.13 -15.20 -12.08
C GLY A 36 -21.07 -16.18 -12.82
N ARG A 37 -20.69 -17.45 -12.96
CA ARG A 37 -21.43 -18.47 -13.74
C ARG A 37 -22.50 -19.20 -12.92
N GLY A 38 -23.20 -18.48 -12.05
CA GLY A 38 -24.23 -19.04 -11.17
C GLY A 38 -23.72 -19.67 -9.87
N SER A 39 -24.61 -20.38 -9.16
CA SER A 39 -24.33 -20.96 -7.83
C SER A 39 -23.24 -22.02 -7.85
N GLU A 40 -23.23 -22.90 -8.86
CA GLU A 40 -22.21 -23.94 -9.02
C GLU A 40 -20.83 -23.34 -9.30
N GLY A 41 -20.76 -22.31 -10.15
CA GLY A 41 -19.51 -21.58 -10.42
C GLY A 41 -18.96 -20.90 -9.18
N ARG A 42 -19.82 -20.26 -8.37
CA ARG A 42 -19.43 -19.69 -7.08
C ARG A 42 -18.92 -20.75 -6.10
N ALA A 43 -19.59 -21.89 -6.02
CA ALA A 43 -19.15 -23.00 -5.17
C ALA A 43 -17.81 -23.60 -5.65
N ALA A 44 -17.58 -23.68 -6.96
CA ALA A 44 -16.31 -24.13 -7.53
C ALA A 44 -15.16 -23.17 -7.20
N ALA A 45 -15.35 -21.85 -7.37
CA ALA A 45 -14.37 -20.85 -7.00
C ALA A 45 -14.05 -20.90 -5.48
N ALA A 46 -15.07 -21.03 -4.63
CA ALA A 46 -14.87 -21.17 -3.19
C ALA A 46 -14.06 -22.42 -2.80
N ARG A 47 -14.31 -23.57 -3.46
CA ARG A 47 -13.51 -24.79 -3.25
C ARG A 47 -12.05 -24.60 -3.68
N ALA A 48 -11.81 -23.92 -4.80
CA ALA A 48 -10.45 -23.64 -5.27
C ALA A 48 -9.68 -22.74 -4.29
N VAL A 49 -10.34 -21.70 -3.76
CA VAL A 49 -9.76 -20.85 -2.70
C VAL A 49 -9.44 -21.67 -1.46
N ALA A 50 -10.38 -22.50 -0.99
CA ALA A 50 -10.17 -23.32 0.19
C ALA A 50 -8.97 -24.27 0.02
N ALA A 51 -8.89 -25.00 -1.09
CA ALA A 51 -7.78 -25.90 -1.37
C ALA A 51 -6.43 -25.17 -1.41
N ALA A 52 -6.37 -24.01 -2.07
CA ALA A 52 -5.11 -23.25 -2.13
C ALA A 52 -4.69 -22.69 -0.76
N CYS A 53 -5.64 -22.28 0.08
CA CYS A 53 -5.39 -21.90 1.47
C CYS A 53 -4.89 -23.08 2.32
N GLU A 54 -5.49 -24.25 2.16
CA GLU A 54 -5.14 -25.46 2.93
C GLU A 54 -3.77 -26.03 2.53
N GLU A 55 -3.45 -26.03 1.24
CA GLU A 55 -2.21 -26.63 0.72
C GLU A 55 -1.02 -25.68 0.75
N HIS A 56 -1.22 -24.40 0.40
CA HIS A 56 -0.13 -23.44 0.17
C HIS A 56 -0.18 -22.21 1.09
N GLY A 57 -1.37 -21.86 1.62
CA GLY A 57 -1.59 -20.59 2.33
C GLY A 57 -1.45 -19.34 1.47
N PHE A 58 -1.30 -19.49 0.15
CA PHE A 58 -1.09 -18.41 -0.82
C PHE A 58 -1.57 -18.84 -2.21
N PHE A 59 -2.12 -17.90 -2.99
CA PHE A 59 -2.54 -18.12 -4.38
C PHE A 59 -2.62 -16.81 -5.14
N LYS A 60 -2.54 -16.91 -6.48
CA LYS A 60 -2.78 -15.81 -7.41
C LYS A 60 -4.27 -15.77 -7.77
N VAL A 61 -4.84 -14.58 -7.81
CA VAL A 61 -6.22 -14.35 -8.28
C VAL A 61 -6.20 -13.81 -9.71
N THR A 62 -7.03 -14.40 -10.58
CA THR A 62 -7.33 -13.89 -11.92
C THR A 62 -8.84 -13.71 -12.10
N GLY A 63 -9.26 -13.03 -13.17
CA GLY A 63 -10.69 -12.81 -13.43
C GLY A 63 -11.45 -12.00 -12.37
N HIS A 64 -10.76 -11.22 -11.53
CA HIS A 64 -11.36 -10.44 -10.44
C HIS A 64 -12.19 -9.23 -10.91
N GLY A 65 -12.12 -8.85 -12.19
CA GLY A 65 -12.93 -7.77 -12.77
C GLY A 65 -12.53 -6.35 -12.37
N VAL A 66 -11.36 -6.16 -11.75
CA VAL A 66 -10.83 -4.81 -11.47
C VAL A 66 -10.29 -4.23 -12.79
N PRO A 67 -10.75 -3.05 -13.23
CA PRO A 67 -10.30 -2.46 -14.49
C PRO A 67 -8.81 -2.11 -14.45
N ALA A 68 -8.09 -2.42 -15.54
CA ALA A 68 -6.66 -2.10 -15.67
C ALA A 68 -6.38 -0.58 -15.54
N GLU A 69 -7.29 0.25 -16.06
CA GLU A 69 -7.21 1.71 -15.94
C GLU A 69 -7.26 2.19 -14.48
N LEU A 70 -8.03 1.51 -13.63
CA LEU A 70 -8.08 1.84 -12.20
C LEU A 70 -6.76 1.51 -11.53
N LEU A 71 -6.18 0.34 -11.85
CA LEU A 71 -4.88 -0.07 -11.33
C LEU A 71 -3.78 0.93 -11.75
N ALA A 72 -3.72 1.29 -13.03
CA ALA A 72 -2.75 2.26 -13.55
C ALA A 72 -2.87 3.63 -12.86
N ARG A 73 -4.10 4.10 -12.58
CA ARG A 73 -4.31 5.35 -11.83
C ARG A 73 -3.78 5.27 -10.40
N VAL A 74 -3.99 4.16 -9.71
CA VAL A 74 -3.49 3.95 -8.34
C VAL A 74 -1.96 3.90 -8.34
N GLU A 75 -1.35 3.17 -9.28
CA GLU A 75 0.10 3.08 -9.42
C GLU A 75 0.73 4.45 -9.71
N ASN A 76 0.14 5.21 -10.64
CA ASN A 76 0.62 6.57 -10.96
C ASN A 76 0.51 7.52 -9.77
N ALA A 77 -0.59 7.46 -9.00
CA ALA A 77 -0.76 8.27 -7.80
C ALA A 77 0.29 7.90 -6.72
N ALA A 78 0.55 6.61 -6.51
CA ALA A 78 1.57 6.16 -5.59
C ALA A 78 2.97 6.61 -6.04
N ALA A 79 3.31 6.43 -7.31
CA ALA A 79 4.60 6.86 -7.87
C ALA A 79 4.80 8.37 -7.71
N ALA A 80 3.78 9.18 -7.99
CA ALA A 80 3.83 10.62 -7.81
C ALA A 80 4.05 11.03 -6.35
N PHE A 81 3.42 10.34 -5.40
CA PHE A 81 3.63 10.59 -3.97
C PHE A 81 5.06 10.23 -3.53
N PHE A 82 5.57 9.06 -3.90
CA PHE A 82 6.90 8.62 -3.46
C PHE A 82 8.04 9.41 -4.12
N ALA A 83 7.79 10.04 -5.26
CA ALA A 83 8.70 10.98 -5.92
C ALA A 83 8.82 12.35 -5.22
N LEU A 84 7.93 12.68 -4.27
CA LEU A 84 8.03 13.89 -3.48
C LEU A 84 9.30 13.90 -2.59
N SER A 85 9.69 15.10 -2.16
CA SER A 85 10.81 15.24 -1.21
C SER A 85 10.48 14.53 0.11
N GLN A 86 11.51 14.05 0.81
CA GLN A 86 11.33 13.40 2.11
C GLN A 86 10.52 14.28 3.09
N ARG A 87 10.82 15.59 3.10
CA ARG A 87 10.13 16.57 3.92
C ARG A 87 8.65 16.66 3.57
N ASP A 88 8.30 16.64 2.29
CA ASP A 88 6.90 16.75 1.86
C ASP A 88 6.12 15.47 2.16
N LYS A 89 6.76 14.30 2.02
CA LYS A 89 6.18 13.00 2.43
C LYS A 89 5.90 12.95 3.94
N GLU A 90 6.82 13.45 4.75
CA GLU A 90 6.65 13.58 6.20
C GLU A 90 5.60 14.65 6.58
N ALA A 91 5.54 15.77 5.85
CA ALA A 91 4.58 16.84 6.12
C ALA A 91 3.15 16.47 5.74
N ALA A 92 2.94 15.62 4.72
CA ALA A 92 1.63 15.09 4.37
C ALA A 92 0.93 14.38 5.55
N MET A 93 1.70 13.99 6.58
CA MET A 93 1.21 13.41 7.83
C MET A 93 0.77 14.46 8.87
N SER A 94 1.51 15.56 9.00
CA SER A 94 1.21 16.56 10.04
C SER A 94 0.01 17.43 9.69
N ALA A 95 -0.35 17.50 8.41
CA ALA A 95 -1.48 18.25 7.89
C ALA A 95 -2.84 17.56 8.13
N ALA A 96 -2.90 16.45 8.88
CA ALA A 96 -4.16 15.78 9.16
C ALA A 96 -5.14 16.72 9.87
N THR A 97 -6.28 16.92 9.21
CA THR A 97 -7.37 17.82 9.59
C THR A 97 -7.86 17.54 11.01
N PRO A 98 -7.95 18.56 11.89
CA PRO A 98 -8.67 18.44 13.16
C PRO A 98 -10.09 17.93 12.90
N GLY A 99 -10.46 16.80 13.52
CA GLY A 99 -11.80 16.22 13.40
C GLY A 99 -11.97 15.13 12.34
N SER A 100 -10.90 14.63 11.70
CA SER A 100 -11.04 13.39 10.92
C SER A 100 -11.37 12.21 11.86
N PRO A 101 -12.37 11.37 11.54
CA PRO A 101 -12.76 10.22 12.39
C PRO A 101 -11.64 9.16 12.53
N PHE A 102 -10.55 9.31 11.78
CA PHE A 102 -9.41 8.39 11.75
C PHE A 102 -8.11 8.97 12.31
N GLY A 103 -8.12 10.20 12.84
CA GLY A 103 -7.02 10.73 13.64
C GLY A 103 -5.63 10.52 13.02
N TYR A 104 -5.45 10.81 11.73
CA TYR A 104 -4.20 10.56 11.00
C TYR A 104 -3.04 11.50 11.39
N ALA A 105 -2.83 11.76 12.69
CA ALA A 105 -1.60 12.34 13.23
C ALA A 105 -1.56 12.22 14.77
N THR A 106 -2.25 11.26 15.38
CA THR A 106 -2.07 11.04 16.82
C THR A 106 -0.76 10.28 17.07
N PRO A 107 0.03 10.65 18.10
CA PRO A 107 1.15 9.84 18.55
C PRO A 107 0.69 8.40 18.77
N GLY A 108 1.29 7.44 18.05
CA GLY A 108 0.92 6.03 18.12
C GLY A 108 -0.12 5.56 17.08
N SER A 109 -0.62 6.43 16.20
CA SER A 109 -1.42 5.97 15.05
C SER A 109 -0.57 5.08 14.13
N PRO A 110 -1.04 3.88 13.74
CA PRO A 110 -0.29 3.02 12.83
C PRO A 110 -0.32 3.54 11.37
N PHE A 111 -1.20 4.48 11.06
CA PHE A 111 -1.50 4.88 9.69
C PHE A 111 -0.63 6.03 9.18
N GLY A 112 -0.30 5.96 7.90
CA GLY A 112 0.28 6.99 7.05
C GLY A 112 1.67 6.62 6.51
N TYR A 113 2.49 7.63 6.19
CA TYR A 113 3.81 7.44 5.62
C TYR A 113 4.84 6.98 6.65
N ALA A 114 5.62 5.97 6.29
CA ALA A 114 6.78 5.53 7.04
C ALA A 114 7.90 5.07 6.10
N SER A 115 9.12 5.15 6.58
CA SER A 115 10.33 4.75 5.86
C SER A 115 11.21 3.92 6.77
N LYS A 116 11.68 2.80 6.23
CA LYS A 116 12.55 1.79 6.85
C LYS A 116 11.95 1.01 8.00
N ARG A 117 11.40 1.69 9.01
CA ARG A 117 10.83 1.05 10.20
C ARG A 117 9.51 0.38 9.88
N ILE A 118 9.37 -0.89 10.22
CA ILE A 118 8.16 -1.68 10.03
C ILE A 118 7.58 -2.00 11.41
N GLY A 119 6.37 -1.52 11.68
CA GLY A 119 5.72 -1.71 12.98
C GLY A 119 6.50 -1.11 14.17
N ASN A 120 6.28 -1.66 15.36
CA ASN A 120 6.76 -1.10 16.63
C ASN A 120 7.86 -1.92 17.32
N ASN A 121 8.23 -3.08 16.76
CA ASN A 121 9.15 -4.03 17.41
C ASN A 121 10.62 -3.86 16.99
N GLY A 122 10.94 -2.79 16.27
CA GLY A 122 12.30 -2.51 15.81
C GLY A 122 12.66 -3.14 14.46
N ASP A 123 11.70 -3.76 13.76
CA ASP A 123 11.93 -4.29 12.42
C ASP A 123 12.27 -3.18 11.43
N LEU A 124 13.28 -3.44 10.59
CA LEU A 124 13.76 -2.51 9.57
C LEU A 124 13.81 -3.20 8.21
N GLY A 125 13.35 -2.51 7.17
CA GLY A 125 13.42 -2.96 5.79
C GLY A 125 13.90 -1.84 4.86
N TRP A 126 14.38 -2.20 3.67
CA TRP A 126 14.66 -1.21 2.63
C TRP A 126 13.37 -0.89 1.88
N VAL A 127 12.48 -0.14 2.53
CA VAL A 127 11.14 0.17 2.02
C VAL A 127 10.66 1.51 2.56
N GLU A 128 9.89 2.22 1.74
CA GLU A 128 8.98 3.26 2.19
C GLU A 128 7.54 2.87 1.83
N TYR A 129 6.58 3.23 2.67
CA TYR A 129 5.21 2.75 2.52
C TYR A 129 4.18 3.74 3.07
N LEU A 130 2.94 3.54 2.64
CA LEU A 130 1.74 4.21 3.15
C LEU A 130 0.84 3.16 3.80
N LEU A 131 0.51 3.32 5.09
CA LEU A 131 -0.52 2.52 5.74
C LEU A 131 -1.83 3.32 5.79
N LEU A 132 -2.84 2.90 5.04
CA LEU A 132 -4.10 3.64 4.90
C LEU A 132 -5.21 2.92 5.67
N GLY A 133 -6.04 3.68 6.38
CA GLY A 133 -7.28 3.16 6.93
C GLY A 133 -8.39 3.26 5.88
N VAL A 134 -9.18 2.20 5.72
CA VAL A 134 -10.34 2.22 4.82
C VAL A 134 -11.60 2.24 5.69
N THR A 135 -12.41 3.27 5.52
CA THR A 135 -13.78 3.27 6.05
C THR A 135 -14.73 2.79 4.97
N ALA A 136 -15.72 1.98 5.35
CA ALA A 136 -16.81 1.69 4.44
C ALA A 136 -17.50 3.03 4.14
N ALA A 137 -17.53 3.43 2.87
CA ALA A 137 -18.32 4.57 2.45
C ALA A 137 -19.80 4.25 2.75
N THR A 138 -20.33 4.77 3.84
CA THR A 138 -21.77 4.81 4.08
C THR A 138 -22.37 5.85 3.14
N GLY A 139 -22.53 5.51 1.86
CA GLY A 139 -23.30 6.30 0.90
C GLY A 139 -22.67 6.44 -0.49
N GLY A 140 -23.37 5.89 -1.49
CA GLY A 140 -23.42 6.31 -2.91
C GLY A 140 -22.12 6.35 -3.74
N PRO A 141 -22.21 6.32 -5.09
CA PRO A 141 -21.04 6.52 -5.93
C PRO A 141 -20.47 7.93 -5.70
N LEU A 142 -19.22 8.01 -5.27
CA LEU A 142 -18.48 9.25 -5.13
C LEU A 142 -18.23 9.84 -6.52
N SER A 143 -18.87 10.96 -6.83
CA SER A 143 -18.52 11.79 -7.97
C SER A 143 -17.10 12.34 -7.78
N VAL A 144 -16.22 12.01 -8.74
CA VAL A 144 -14.86 12.54 -8.82
C VAL A 144 -14.96 14.05 -9.04
N PRO A 145 -14.36 14.91 -8.19
CA PRO A 145 -14.35 16.33 -8.47
C PRO A 145 -13.42 16.59 -9.68
N GLU A 146 -14.04 16.94 -10.79
CA GLU A 146 -13.37 17.46 -11.97
C GLU A 146 -12.85 18.87 -11.65
N GLY A 147 -11.55 19.09 -11.80
CA GLY A 147 -10.95 20.44 -11.74
C GLY A 147 -10.26 20.82 -10.43
N VAL A 148 -9.11 20.22 -10.14
CA VAL A 148 -8.02 20.95 -9.47
C VAL A 148 -7.06 21.40 -10.57
N VAL A 149 -7.34 22.58 -11.11
CA VAL A 149 -6.37 23.34 -11.91
C VAL A 149 -5.35 23.91 -10.92
N PRO A 150 -4.03 23.67 -11.06
CA PRO A 150 -3.05 24.31 -10.19
C PRO A 150 -3.02 25.81 -10.49
N SER A 151 -3.50 26.61 -9.55
CA SER A 151 -3.42 28.08 -9.60
C SER A 151 -1.95 28.50 -9.51
N ALA A 152 -1.39 28.95 -10.63
CA ALA A 152 -0.10 29.62 -10.69
C ALA A 152 -0.28 31.11 -10.32
N SER A 153 -0.21 31.42 -9.02
CA SER A 153 -0.08 32.79 -8.48
C SER A 153 -0.06 32.68 -6.94
N LEU A 154 0.91 33.18 -6.17
CA LEU A 154 1.80 34.32 -6.34
C LEU A 154 3.17 34.06 -5.68
N CYS A 155 4.27 34.26 -6.41
CA CYS A 155 5.55 34.65 -5.82
C CYS A 155 5.82 36.09 -6.26
N SER A 156 5.56 37.05 -5.37
CA SER A 156 6.12 38.39 -5.45
C SER A 156 7.17 38.50 -4.35
N PHE A 157 8.44 38.32 -4.72
CA PHE A 157 9.55 38.74 -3.87
C PHE A 157 9.92 40.19 -4.22
N ARG A 158 9.97 41.04 -3.19
CA ARG A 158 10.72 42.29 -3.21
C ARG A 158 12.19 41.98 -2.94
#